data_AF-A0A6A5V3A7-F1
#
_entry.id   AF-A0A6A5V3A7-F1
#
_cell.length_a   1.000
_cell.length_b   1.000
_cell.length_c   1.000
_cell.angle_alpha   90.00
_cell.angle_beta   90.00
_cell.angle_gamma   90.00
#
_symmetry.space_group_name_H-M   'P 1'
#
loop_
_entity.id
_entity.type
_entity.pdbx_description
1 polymer ?
#
loop_
_entity_poly.entity_id
_entity_poly.type
_entity_poly.pdbx_seq_one_letter_code
_entity_poly.pdbx_strand_id
1 'polypeptide(L)'
;MSCQQQSRILASRTRRAVNNNYQKLSKTLCEKLAKLCLDYDTHVYFLAYRNGRFNGFVSTDEAGQPWMPPGQEALGKFYPTPVIKTPSRCYRASQRQKLAFHQPTSRPCSTGHGAISTHSAKRSMHHGEKRKERATL
;
A
#
# COMPACT_ATOMS: atom_id res chain seq x y z
N MET A 1 21.23 -47.47 -20.41
CA MET A 1 19.94 -46.76 -20.20
C MET A 1 19.50 -46.63 -18.72
N SER A 2 20.33 -46.97 -17.73
CA SER A 2 19.96 -47.01 -16.29
C SER A 2 20.00 -45.65 -15.55
N CYS A 3 20.75 -44.66 -16.04
CA CYS A 3 20.94 -43.38 -15.34
C CYS A 3 19.67 -42.50 -15.25
N GLN A 4 18.73 -42.60 -16.21
CA GLN A 4 17.49 -41.82 -16.16
C GLN A 4 16.47 -42.34 -15.13
N GLN A 5 16.53 -43.62 -14.78
CA GLN A 5 15.56 -44.22 -13.87
C GLN A 5 15.91 -43.91 -12.40
N GLN A 6 17.21 -43.90 -12.06
CA GLN A 6 17.68 -43.53 -10.72
C GLN A 6 17.44 -42.04 -10.39
N SER A 7 17.62 -41.13 -11.34
CA SER A 7 17.39 -39.70 -11.11
C SER A 7 15.92 -39.37 -10.82
N ARG A 8 14.97 -40.05 -11.50
CA ARG A 8 13.53 -39.92 -11.23
C ARG A 8 13.14 -40.42 -9.84
N ILE A 9 13.70 -41.54 -9.40
CA ILE A 9 13.44 -42.11 -8.07
C ILE A 9 13.96 -41.16 -6.98
N LEU A 10 15.17 -40.62 -7.12
CA LEU A 10 15.73 -39.67 -6.16
C LEU A 10 14.91 -38.36 -6.11
N ALA A 11 14.56 -37.80 -7.26
CA ALA A 11 13.71 -36.61 -7.32
C ALA A 11 12.35 -36.82 -6.64
N SER A 12 11.75 -38.00 -6.81
CA SER A 12 10.47 -38.35 -6.16
C SER A 12 10.59 -38.43 -4.63
N ARG A 13 11.71 -38.96 -4.11
CA ARG A 13 11.98 -39.07 -2.68
C ARG A 13 12.20 -37.70 -2.05
N THR A 14 13.00 -36.84 -2.70
CA THR A 14 13.23 -35.46 -2.25
C THR A 14 11.92 -34.66 -2.19
N ARG A 15 11.05 -34.79 -3.20
CA ARG A 15 9.74 -34.13 -3.20
C ARG A 15 8.85 -34.57 -2.03
N ARG A 16 8.81 -35.88 -1.72
CA ARG A 16 8.05 -36.39 -0.57
C ARG A 16 8.57 -35.83 0.75
N ALA A 17 9.89 -35.81 0.94
CA ALA A 17 10.51 -35.27 2.15
C ALA A 17 10.15 -33.78 2.37
N VAL A 18 10.25 -32.96 1.31
CA VAL A 18 9.89 -31.53 1.38
C VAL A 18 8.41 -31.34 1.71
N ASN A 19 7.52 -32.15 1.14
CA ASN A 19 6.09 -32.08 1.43
C ASN A 19 5.76 -32.44 2.87
N ASN A 20 6.36 -33.50 3.39
CA ASN A 20 6.18 -33.92 4.78
C ASN A 20 6.69 -32.84 5.74
N ASN A 21 7.84 -32.23 5.43
CA ASN A 21 8.38 -31.13 6.24
C ASN A 21 7.41 -29.93 6.24
N TYR A 22 6.95 -29.51 5.07
CA TYR A 22 5.95 -28.43 4.97
C TYR A 22 4.70 -28.72 5.80
N GLN A 23 4.13 -29.93 5.72
CA GLN A 23 2.94 -30.29 6.50
C GLN A 23 3.21 -30.22 8.01
N LYS A 24 4.36 -30.70 8.48
CA LYS A 24 4.75 -30.61 9.89
C LYS A 24 4.87 -29.15 10.34
N LEU A 25 5.54 -28.31 9.56
CA LEU A 25 5.72 -26.89 9.86
C LEU A 25 4.38 -26.14 9.84
N SER A 26 3.54 -26.37 8.84
CA SER A 26 2.21 -25.76 8.75
C SER A 26 1.33 -26.15 9.94
N LYS A 27 1.32 -27.43 10.33
CA LYS A 27 0.59 -27.88 11.51
C LYS A 27 1.09 -27.20 12.78
N THR A 28 2.41 -27.20 12.99
CA THR A 28 3.03 -26.54 14.15
C THR A 28 2.70 -25.05 14.19
N LEU A 29 2.75 -24.37 13.05
CA LEU A 29 2.37 -22.96 12.95
C LEU A 29 0.90 -22.74 13.34
N CYS A 30 -0.03 -23.53 12.81
CA CYS A 30 -1.44 -23.43 13.18
C CYS A 30 -1.67 -23.62 14.69
N GLU A 31 -0.98 -24.57 15.32
CA GLU A 31 -1.06 -24.78 16.78
C GLU A 31 -0.53 -23.55 17.56
N LYS A 32 0.56 -22.92 17.08
CA LYS A 32 1.08 -21.69 17.67
C LYS A 32 0.14 -20.51 17.50
N LEU A 33 -0.48 -20.36 16.33
CA LEU A 33 -1.47 -19.31 16.07
C LEU A 33 -2.72 -19.51 16.94
N ALA A 34 -3.22 -20.75 17.06
CA ALA A 34 -4.35 -21.06 17.94
C ALA A 34 -4.03 -20.74 19.41
N LYS A 35 -2.83 -21.11 19.87
CA LYS A 35 -2.38 -20.74 21.22
C LYS A 35 -2.31 -19.22 21.41
N LEU A 36 -1.81 -18.49 20.41
CA LEU A 36 -1.74 -17.02 20.46
C LEU A 36 -3.15 -16.41 20.57
N CYS A 37 -4.12 -16.92 19.81
CA CYS A 37 -5.52 -16.52 19.92
C CYS A 37 -6.09 -16.75 21.32
N LEU A 38 -5.82 -17.92 21.93
CA LEU A 38 -6.34 -18.27 23.25
C LEU A 38 -5.67 -17.48 24.38
N ASP A 39 -4.34 -17.32 24.34
CA ASP A 39 -3.57 -16.73 25.45
C ASP A 39 -3.69 -15.19 25.50
N TYR A 40 -3.94 -14.55 24.35
CA TYR A 40 -3.89 -13.09 24.21
C TYR A 40 -5.17 -12.47 23.67
N ASP A 41 -6.24 -13.26 23.51
CA ASP A 41 -7.52 -12.81 22.95
C ASP A 41 -7.36 -12.05 21.62
N THR A 42 -6.51 -12.59 20.74
CA THR A 42 -6.23 -11.98 19.44
C THR A 42 -6.98 -12.69 18.33
N HIS A 43 -7.46 -11.92 17.37
CA HIS A 43 -7.93 -12.48 16.12
C HIS A 43 -6.82 -12.54 15.06
N VAL A 44 -6.70 -13.69 14.41
CA VAL A 44 -5.63 -14.00 13.45
C VAL A 44 -6.24 -14.53 12.17
N TYR A 45 -5.83 -13.93 11.04
CA TYR A 45 -6.08 -14.43 9.71
C TYR A 45 -4.75 -14.76 9.03
N PHE A 46 -4.49 -16.04 8.77
CA PHE A 46 -3.29 -16.52 8.13
C PHE A 46 -3.63 -17.21 6.81
N LEU A 47 -2.91 -16.87 5.75
CA LEU A 47 -3.10 -17.42 4.41
C LEU A 47 -1.75 -17.75 3.77
N ALA A 48 -1.63 -18.97 3.24
CA ALA A 48 -0.47 -19.47 2.52
C ALA A 48 -0.90 -20.04 1.17
N TYR A 49 -0.17 -19.68 0.11
CA TYR A 49 -0.39 -20.20 -1.24
C TYR A 49 0.75 -21.14 -1.65
N ARG A 50 0.41 -22.38 -2.00
CA ARG A 50 1.40 -23.38 -2.46
C ARG A 50 0.75 -24.39 -3.41
N ASN A 51 1.46 -24.75 -4.49
CA ASN A 51 1.01 -25.75 -5.47
C ASN A 51 -0.40 -25.47 -6.04
N GLY A 52 -0.72 -24.19 -6.30
CA GLY A 52 -2.04 -23.82 -6.83
C GLY A 52 -3.17 -23.83 -5.80
N ARG A 53 -2.87 -24.01 -4.51
CA ARG A 53 -3.87 -24.10 -3.45
C ARG A 53 -3.60 -23.09 -2.34
N PHE A 54 -4.67 -22.48 -1.85
CA PHE A 54 -4.66 -21.70 -0.63
C PHE A 54 -4.88 -22.62 0.57
N ASN A 55 -4.05 -22.45 1.59
CA ASN A 55 -4.22 -23.06 2.90
C ASN A 55 -4.20 -21.93 3.92
N GLY A 56 -5.03 -21.99 4.94
CA GLY A 56 -5.13 -20.89 5.90
C GLY A 56 -5.56 -21.34 7.27
N PHE A 57 -5.42 -20.42 8.21
CA PHE A 57 -5.95 -20.49 9.56
C PHE A 57 -6.72 -19.20 9.81
N VAL A 58 -7.94 -19.33 10.32
CA VAL A 58 -8.79 -18.19 10.69
C VAL A 58 -9.23 -18.43 12.12
N SER A 59 -8.90 -17.51 13.01
CA SER A 59 -9.39 -17.53 14.39
C SER A 59 -10.91 -17.44 14.39
N THR A 60 -11.57 -18.02 15.40
CA THR A 60 -13.00 -17.79 15.60
C THR A 60 -13.23 -16.53 16.44
N ASP A 61 -14.37 -15.88 16.24
CA ASP A 61 -14.87 -14.85 17.15
C ASP A 61 -15.53 -15.47 18.39
N GLU A 62 -16.04 -14.63 19.29
CA GLU A 62 -16.76 -15.05 20.50
C GLU A 62 -18.03 -15.88 20.18
N ALA A 63 -18.63 -15.70 18.99
CA ALA A 63 -19.77 -16.44 18.50
C ALA A 63 -19.38 -17.78 17.84
N GLY A 64 -18.09 -18.13 17.85
CA GLY A 64 -17.56 -19.33 17.20
C GLY A 64 -17.54 -19.25 15.67
N GLN A 65 -17.81 -18.09 15.08
CA GLN A 65 -17.76 -17.87 13.64
C GLN A 65 -16.34 -17.56 13.20
N PRO A 66 -15.94 -17.92 11.97
CA PRO A 66 -14.65 -17.50 11.43
C PRO A 66 -14.53 -15.98 11.45
N TRP A 67 -13.46 -15.49 12.08
CA TRP A 67 -13.20 -14.06 12.17
C TRP A 67 -13.04 -13.46 10.77
N MET A 68 -13.92 -12.53 10.45
CA MET A 68 -13.81 -11.75 9.22
C MET A 68 -12.90 -10.55 9.49
N PRO A 69 -11.86 -10.33 8.67
CA PRO A 69 -11.01 -9.16 8.84
C PRO A 69 -11.86 -7.88 8.68
N PRO A 70 -11.58 -6.83 9.46
CA PRO A 70 -12.27 -5.55 9.32
C PRO A 70 -12.13 -5.02 7.89
N GLY A 71 -13.18 -4.41 7.37
CA GLY A 71 -13.14 -3.75 6.07
C GLY A 71 -12.06 -2.64 6.02
N GLN A 72 -11.66 -2.25 4.81
CA GLN A 72 -10.58 -1.27 4.62
C GLN A 72 -10.83 0.07 5.33
N GLU A 73 -12.09 0.49 5.42
CA GLU A 73 -12.49 1.69 6.17
C GLU A 73 -12.25 1.56 7.68
N ALA A 74 -12.49 0.37 8.25
CA ALA A 74 -12.23 0.09 9.65
C ALA A 74 -10.72 0.01 9.92
N LEU A 75 -9.95 -0.63 9.03
CA LEU A 75 -8.49 -0.67 9.13
C LEU A 75 -7.86 0.72 9.10
N GLY A 76 -8.37 1.64 8.28
CA GLY A 76 -7.90 3.03 8.24
C GLY A 76 -8.11 3.82 9.54
N LYS A 77 -9.06 3.41 10.39
CA LYS A 77 -9.26 3.99 11.73
C LYS A 77 -8.25 3.44 12.75
N PHE A 78 -7.98 2.13 12.71
CA PHE A 78 -7.06 1.48 13.65
C PHE A 78 -5.58 1.75 13.33
N TYR A 79 -5.26 1.90 12.04
CA TYR A 79 -3.91 2.13 11.55
C TYR A 79 -3.92 3.30 10.57
N PRO A 80 -3.96 4.56 11.06
CA PRO A 80 -3.93 5.71 10.18
C PRO A 80 -2.66 5.67 9.34
N THR A 81 -2.80 5.95 8.03
CA THR A 81 -1.66 5.99 7.10
C THR A 81 -0.57 6.85 7.71
N PRO A 82 0.65 6.31 7.92
CA PRO A 82 1.72 7.10 8.50
C PRO A 82 1.92 8.33 7.63
N VAL A 83 1.87 9.52 8.25
CA VAL A 83 2.14 10.77 7.55
C VAL A 83 3.63 10.79 7.24
N ILE A 84 4.01 10.22 6.10
CA ILE A 84 5.37 10.29 5.59
C ILE A 84 5.62 11.76 5.25
N LYS A 85 6.24 12.49 6.18
CA LYS A 85 6.82 13.80 5.92
C LYS A 85 7.99 13.57 4.98
N THR A 86 7.74 13.51 3.68
CA THR A 86 8.80 13.44 2.68
C THR A 86 9.73 14.65 2.88
N PRO A 87 11.04 14.45 3.11
CA PRO A 87 11.99 15.55 3.32
C PRO A 87 12.11 16.50 2.12
N SER A 88 11.55 16.12 0.96
CA SER A 88 11.61 16.86 -0.29
C SER A 88 10.95 18.25 -0.24
N ARG A 89 10.13 18.56 0.79
CA ARG A 89 9.61 19.93 0.99
C ARG A 89 10.56 20.88 1.74
N CYS A 90 11.59 20.37 2.43
CA CYS A 90 12.53 21.22 3.17
C CYS A 90 13.64 21.82 2.28
N TYR A 91 13.93 21.24 1.11
CA TYR A 91 15.06 21.69 0.28
C TYR A 91 14.76 22.91 -0.61
N ARG A 92 13.49 23.25 -0.88
CA ARG A 92 13.16 24.43 -1.73
C ARG A 92 13.09 25.76 -0.97
N ALA A 93 12.90 25.73 0.35
CA ALA A 93 12.81 26.96 1.15
C ALA A 93 14.20 27.56 1.43
N SER A 94 15.22 26.73 1.64
CA SER A 94 16.59 27.16 1.96
C SER A 94 17.39 27.65 0.75
N GLN A 95 17.01 27.30 -0.49
CA GLN A 95 17.66 27.85 -1.69
C GLN A 95 17.18 29.27 -2.07
N ARG A 96 16.01 29.70 -1.61
CA ARG A 96 15.51 31.07 -1.89
C ARG A 96 16.17 32.15 -1.05
N GLN A 97 16.72 31.81 0.12
CA GLN A 97 17.42 32.78 0.96
C GLN A 97 18.87 33.05 0.53
N LYS A 98 19.50 32.13 -0.24
CA LYS A 98 20.89 32.30 -0.68
C LYS A 98 21.07 33.19 -1.92
N LEU A 99 19.99 33.53 -2.64
CA LEU A 99 20.02 34.39 -3.83
C LEU A 99 19.67 35.86 -3.54
N ALA A 100 19.32 36.21 -2.30
CA ALA A 100 18.96 37.59 -1.92
C ALA A 100 20.16 38.41 -1.36
N PHE A 101 21.35 37.82 -1.22
CA PHE A 101 22.52 38.49 -0.61
C PHE A 101 23.48 39.16 -1.59
N HIS A 102 23.16 39.21 -2.88
CA HIS A 102 23.87 40.05 -3.85
C HIS A 102 22.88 40.94 -4.59
N GLN A 103 22.42 42.01 -3.93
CA GLN A 103 22.06 43.24 -4.63
C GLN A 103 23.06 44.34 -4.25
N PRO A 104 23.82 44.89 -5.21
CA PRO A 104 24.50 46.16 -5.01
C PRO A 104 23.43 47.24 -4.87
N THR A 105 23.47 47.95 -3.75
CA THR A 105 22.64 49.12 -3.51
C THR A 105 23.07 50.28 -4.41
N SER A 106 22.25 50.63 -5.39
CA SER A 106 22.23 51.99 -5.95
C SER A 106 20.80 52.54 -5.91
N ARG A 107 20.62 53.59 -5.10
CA ARG A 107 19.48 54.52 -5.11
C ARG A 107 19.83 55.72 -6.03
N PRO A 108 18.97 56.76 -6.17
CA PRO A 108 17.63 56.75 -6.76
C PRO A 108 17.51 57.89 -7.81
N CYS A 109 16.56 57.82 -8.75
CA CYS A 109 16.12 59.02 -9.49
C CYS A 109 14.61 59.03 -9.67
N SER A 110 14.05 60.18 -9.35
CA SER A 110 12.64 60.54 -9.29
C SER A 110 11.96 60.67 -10.66
N THR A 111 10.63 60.78 -10.58
CA THR A 111 9.75 61.56 -11.47
C THR A 111 9.20 60.85 -12.70
N GLY A 112 7.86 60.83 -12.82
CA GLY A 112 7.21 60.71 -14.13
C GLY A 112 5.79 60.16 -14.10
N HIS A 113 4.83 61.05 -14.27
CA HIS A 113 3.41 60.80 -14.54
C HIS A 113 3.16 59.96 -15.82
N GLY A 114 1.97 59.34 -15.88
CA GLY A 114 1.27 59.03 -17.13
C GLY A 114 0.93 57.54 -17.28
N ALA A 115 -0.30 57.06 -17.12
CA ALA A 115 -1.52 57.29 -17.92
C ALA A 115 -1.85 56.09 -18.84
N ILE A 116 -3.09 55.61 -18.67
CA ILE A 116 -4.04 54.96 -19.61
C ILE A 116 -3.82 53.55 -20.21
N SER A 117 -4.85 52.71 -19.98
CA SER A 117 -5.64 51.91 -20.94
C SER A 117 -5.03 50.72 -21.69
N THR A 118 -5.61 49.51 -21.53
CA THR A 118 -6.63 48.94 -22.45
C THR A 118 -6.80 47.41 -22.28
N HIS A 119 -8.07 47.00 -22.34
CA HIS A 119 -8.65 45.77 -22.92
C HIS A 119 -8.33 44.33 -22.46
N SER A 120 -9.43 43.65 -22.11
CA SER A 120 -9.90 42.33 -22.58
C SER A 120 -9.05 41.07 -22.39
N ALA A 121 -9.62 40.06 -21.71
CA ALA A 121 -10.25 38.93 -22.41
C ALA A 121 -10.93 37.95 -21.46
N LYS A 122 -12.22 37.68 -21.76
CA LYS A 122 -13.01 36.54 -21.31
C LYS A 122 -12.37 35.23 -21.78
N ARG A 123 -12.42 34.17 -20.96
CA ARG A 123 -13.01 32.88 -21.38
C ARG A 123 -13.23 31.94 -20.20
N SER A 124 -14.52 31.84 -19.85
CA SER A 124 -15.12 30.71 -19.17
C SER A 124 -15.00 29.46 -20.04
N MET A 125 -14.55 28.35 -19.47
CA MET A 125 -14.60 27.03 -20.09
C MET A 125 -15.59 26.17 -19.31
N HIS A 126 -16.77 26.02 -19.91
CA HIS A 126 -17.73 24.96 -19.61
C HIS A 126 -17.37 23.69 -20.39
N HIS A 127 -17.14 22.60 -19.67
CA HIS A 127 -17.42 21.22 -20.11
C HIS A 127 -17.75 20.47 -18.79
N GLY A 128 -18.92 19.86 -18.59
CA GLY A 128 -19.88 19.31 -19.53
C GLY A 128 -19.55 17.83 -19.78
N GLU A 129 -19.76 16.96 -18.79
CA GLU A 129 -19.70 15.51 -19.01
C GLU A 129 -21.00 14.83 -18.57
N LYS A 130 -21.68 14.29 -19.59
CA LYS A 130 -22.89 13.48 -19.55
C LYS A 130 -22.51 12.00 -19.32
N ARG A 131 -23.55 11.21 -19.03
CA ARG A 131 -23.67 9.73 -19.07
C ARG A 131 -23.41 9.04 -17.73
N LYS A 132 -24.19 8.05 -17.31
CA LYS A 132 -24.96 7.08 -18.11
C LYS A 132 -26.10 6.50 -17.25
N GLU A 133 -27.31 6.53 -17.80
CA GLU A 133 -28.33 5.54 -17.47
C GLU A 133 -27.82 4.15 -17.83
N ARG A 134 -28.12 3.16 -16.99
CA ARG A 134 -28.26 1.78 -17.43
C ARG A 134 -29.30 1.08 -16.57
N ALA A 135 -30.49 0.92 -17.15
CA ALA A 135 -31.46 -0.10 -16.78
C ALA A 135 -30.89 -1.48 -17.12
N THR A 136 -31.23 -2.52 -16.35
CA THR A 136 -31.96 -3.68 -16.88
C THR A 136 -32.52 -4.52 -15.72
N LEU A 137 -33.71 -5.06 -16.02
CA LEU A 137 -34.53 -6.05 -15.34
C LEU A 137 -33.75 -7.25 -14.78
#